data_AF-A0A356W0N2-F1
#
_entry.id   AF-A0A356W0N2-F1
#
_cell.length_a   1.000
_cell.length_b   1.000
_cell.length_c   1.000
_cell.angle_alpha   90.00
_cell.angle_beta   90.00
_cell.angle_gamma   90.00
#
_symmetry.space_group_name_H-M   'P 1'
#
loop_
_entity.id
_entity.type
_entity.pdbx_description
1 polymer ?
#
loop_
_entity_poly.entity_id
_entity_poly.type
_entity_poly.pdbx_seq_one_letter_code
_entity_poly.pdbx_strand_id
1 'polypeptide(L)'
;MGWKKRALRLAAAILLLFCTGCESAAAVQAPKADRQPAEAAVSSPQSAAPKAAPAGGKTLPVENIQQRPEFPSGCEITSAAIALNYRGYEVSRETLAGYLPRSSSFSRSDGRLYGPDPRETFVGSPDTDRYGCYAPVVVEAVNRFLAGVGASENSRAVDLTGTPAERLYGFIDRGLPVIVWVTSGMEAPSPGDEWFLRSTGEYFRWIKKEHVMVLMGYTAGQAVFSDPDDARGTVFYDRALFARRYGELSRQAVVIE
;
A
#
# COMPACT_ATOMS: atom_id res chain seq x y z
N MET A 1 37.35 -20.07 72.88
CA MET A 1 38.17 -20.27 71.66
C MET A 1 37.53 -19.42 70.56
N GLY A 2 38.12 -18.42 69.91
CA GLY A 2 39.36 -17.69 70.10
C GLY A 2 39.19 -16.28 69.48
N TRP A 3 39.83 -15.28 70.10
CA TRP A 3 39.95 -13.89 69.64
C TRP A 3 40.97 -13.74 68.50
N LYS A 4 40.84 -12.70 67.66
CA LYS A 4 41.82 -11.59 67.45
C LYS A 4 41.51 -10.80 66.14
N LYS A 5 41.27 -9.47 66.23
CA LYS A 5 42.15 -8.31 65.85
C LYS A 5 42.14 -7.98 64.32
N ARG A 6 41.63 -6.83 63.86
CA ARG A 6 42.14 -5.42 63.80
C ARG A 6 42.79 -5.03 62.44
N ALA A 7 42.74 -3.72 62.16
CA ALA A 7 43.45 -2.87 61.16
C ALA A 7 42.76 -2.75 59.78
N LEU A 8 42.33 -1.59 59.25
CA LEU A 8 42.80 -0.18 59.15
C LEU A 8 43.80 0.10 58.00
N ARG A 9 43.26 0.76 56.94
CA ARG A 9 43.81 1.77 56.00
C ARG A 9 45.10 1.51 55.18
N LEU A 10 44.97 1.65 53.85
CA LEU A 10 45.87 2.29 52.88
C LEU A 10 44.99 2.71 51.67
N ALA A 11 44.82 3.97 51.23
CA ALA A 11 45.72 5.03 50.78
C ALA A 11 46.09 4.97 49.28
N ALA A 12 45.71 6.07 48.59
CA ALA A 12 46.29 6.70 47.40
C ALA A 12 46.12 6.09 45.99
N ALA A 13 45.42 6.84 45.13
CA ALA A 13 45.87 7.09 43.76
C ALA A 13 45.50 8.54 43.36
N ILE A 14 46.53 9.30 43.02
CA ILE A 14 46.56 10.67 42.52
C ILE A 14 46.45 10.60 40.99
N LEU A 15 45.69 11.48 40.35
CA LEU A 15 46.14 12.08 39.09
C LEU A 15 45.61 13.52 38.94
N LEU A 16 46.58 14.43 38.77
CA LEU A 16 46.50 15.83 38.35
C LEU A 16 45.99 15.91 36.88
N LEU A 17 45.50 17.00 36.29
CA LEU A 17 46.00 18.38 36.26
C LEU A 17 44.86 19.36 35.90
N PHE A 18 44.89 20.53 36.53
CA PHE A 18 44.38 21.79 36.01
C PHE A 18 45.36 22.34 34.95
N CYS A 19 44.86 23.02 33.92
CA CYS A 19 45.55 24.18 33.35
C CYS A 19 44.55 25.20 32.78
N THR A 20 44.57 26.36 33.42
CA THR A 20 43.95 27.64 33.07
C THR A 20 44.87 28.48 32.16
N GLY A 21 44.28 29.38 31.36
CA GLY A 21 44.94 30.47 30.64
C GLY A 21 44.30 30.64 29.26
N CYS A 22 43.41 31.60 28.99
CA CYS A 22 43.55 33.07 28.94
C CYS A 22 44.50 33.55 27.84
N GLU A 23 43.96 34.01 26.71
CA GLU A 23 44.47 35.18 25.99
C GLU A 23 43.43 35.73 25.01
N SER A 24 43.38 37.06 24.94
CA SER A 24 42.47 37.91 24.17
C SER A 24 43.19 38.38 22.91
N ALA A 25 42.48 38.54 21.78
CA ALA A 25 42.68 39.70 20.90
C ALA A 25 41.64 39.80 19.77
N ALA A 26 41.16 41.03 19.61
CA ALA A 26 40.89 41.74 18.36
C ALA A 26 39.66 41.38 17.51
N ALA A 27 38.77 42.37 17.47
CA ALA A 27 37.72 42.54 16.50
C ALA A 27 38.26 42.64 15.07
N VAL A 28 37.58 41.98 14.14
CA VAL A 28 37.63 42.29 12.71
C VAL A 28 36.18 42.38 12.22
N GLN A 29 35.75 43.59 11.87
CA GLN A 29 34.50 43.84 11.15
C GLN A 29 34.62 43.28 9.74
N ALA A 30 33.73 42.34 9.40
CA ALA A 30 33.51 41.89 8.03
C ALA A 30 32.59 42.89 7.29
N PRO A 31 32.80 43.14 5.98
CA PRO A 31 32.04 44.13 5.23
C PRO A 31 30.60 43.65 4.96
N LYS A 32 29.62 44.54 5.12
CA LYS A 32 28.28 44.36 4.55
C LYS A 32 28.40 44.36 3.03
N ALA A 33 28.25 43.18 2.42
CA ALA A 33 28.00 43.05 1.00
C ALA A 33 26.50 42.82 0.80
N ASP A 34 25.81 43.83 0.27
CA ASP A 34 24.52 43.66 -0.38
C ASP A 34 24.65 42.59 -1.47
N ARG A 35 23.94 41.48 -1.30
CA ARG A 35 23.63 40.56 -2.41
C ARG A 35 22.18 40.12 -2.25
N GLN A 36 21.33 40.65 -3.12
CA GLN A 36 20.08 40.02 -3.49
C GLN A 36 20.35 38.54 -3.84
N PRO A 37 19.49 37.60 -3.42
CA PRO A 37 19.53 36.26 -3.97
C PRO A 37 19.13 36.34 -5.44
N ALA A 38 20.08 35.99 -6.32
CA ALA A 38 19.78 35.64 -7.70
C ALA A 38 18.90 34.38 -7.67
N GLU A 39 17.69 34.52 -8.20
CA GLU A 39 16.73 33.45 -8.40
C GLU A 39 17.31 32.46 -9.42
N ALA A 40 17.91 31.38 -8.91
CA ALA A 40 18.33 30.26 -9.73
C ALA A 40 17.07 29.52 -10.18
N ALA A 41 16.68 29.75 -11.44
CA ALA A 41 15.63 29.01 -12.11
C ALA A 41 16.03 27.53 -12.20
N VAL A 42 15.53 26.73 -11.26
CA VAL A 42 15.55 25.27 -11.37
C VAL A 42 14.40 24.91 -12.30
N SER A 43 14.73 24.58 -13.55
CA SER A 43 13.77 24.06 -14.52
C SER A 43 13.34 22.66 -14.08
N SER A 44 12.21 22.57 -13.37
CA SER A 44 11.52 21.32 -13.13
C SER A 44 11.13 20.66 -14.46
N PRO A 45 11.34 19.35 -14.64
CA PRO A 45 10.78 18.66 -15.80
C PRO A 45 9.26 18.74 -15.72
N GLN A 46 8.66 19.36 -16.73
CA GLN A 46 7.21 19.44 -16.89
C GLN A 46 6.64 18.02 -16.90
N SER A 47 5.93 17.67 -15.82
CA SER A 47 4.99 16.54 -15.81
C SER A 47 3.99 16.77 -16.94
N ALA A 48 4.08 15.97 -17.99
CA ALA A 48 3.07 15.97 -19.04
C ALA A 48 1.69 15.79 -18.39
N ALA A 49 0.74 16.64 -18.78
CA ALA A 49 -0.65 16.50 -18.39
C ALA A 49 -1.13 15.06 -18.70
N PRO A 50 -2.02 14.47 -17.89
CA PRO A 50 -2.53 13.14 -18.17
C PRO A 50 -3.13 13.12 -19.58
N LYS A 51 -2.64 12.21 -20.43
CA LYS A 51 -3.19 11.96 -21.76
C LYS A 51 -4.67 11.62 -21.58
N ALA A 52 -5.54 12.33 -22.30
CA ALA A 52 -6.99 12.11 -22.24
C ALA A 52 -7.32 10.63 -22.45
N ALA A 53 -8.35 10.15 -21.73
CA ALA A 53 -8.83 8.78 -21.88
C ALA A 53 -9.14 8.47 -23.37
N PRO A 54 -8.88 7.25 -23.84
CA PRO A 54 -9.07 6.89 -25.24
C PRO A 54 -10.51 7.14 -25.71
N ALA A 55 -10.63 7.65 -26.95
CA ALA A 55 -11.90 7.80 -27.65
C ALA A 55 -12.35 6.44 -28.19
N GLY A 56 -13.49 5.93 -27.71
CA GLY A 56 -14.01 4.60 -28.04
C GLY A 56 -14.25 3.74 -26.80
N GLY A 57 -14.33 2.43 -26.99
CA GLY A 57 -14.53 1.47 -25.90
C GLY A 57 -13.89 0.12 -26.20
N LYS A 58 -13.42 -0.54 -25.16
CA LYS A 58 -12.89 -1.90 -25.20
C LYS A 58 -13.31 -2.62 -23.93
N THR A 59 -13.79 -3.85 -24.05
CA THR A 59 -14.09 -4.72 -22.91
C THR A 59 -13.44 -6.07 -23.15
N LEU A 60 -12.70 -6.55 -22.16
CA LEU A 60 -12.10 -7.88 -22.16
C LEU A 60 -13.15 -8.90 -21.71
N PRO A 61 -13.16 -10.11 -22.28
CA PRO A 61 -14.08 -11.18 -21.87
C PRO A 61 -13.61 -11.82 -20.55
N VAL A 62 -13.58 -11.04 -19.47
CA VAL A 62 -13.23 -11.50 -18.12
C VAL A 62 -14.47 -12.14 -17.50
N GLU A 63 -14.33 -13.39 -17.07
CA GLU A 63 -15.38 -14.09 -16.33
C GLU A 63 -15.32 -13.74 -14.83
N ASN A 64 -16.47 -13.48 -14.24
CA ASN A 64 -16.57 -13.10 -12.84
C ASN A 64 -16.55 -14.33 -11.90
N ILE A 65 -16.01 -14.14 -10.71
CA ILE A 65 -16.05 -15.08 -9.59
C ILE A 65 -16.64 -14.34 -8.40
N GLN A 66 -17.70 -14.87 -7.80
CA GLN A 66 -18.36 -14.25 -6.63
C GLN A 66 -17.59 -14.56 -5.36
N GLN A 67 -17.31 -13.60 -4.48
CA GLN A 67 -16.57 -13.87 -3.22
C GLN A 67 -17.43 -14.58 -2.15
N ARG A 68 -18.76 -14.43 -2.22
CA ARG A 68 -19.71 -14.95 -1.24
C ARG A 68 -20.23 -16.36 -1.58
N PRO A 69 -20.66 -17.13 -0.57
CA PRO A 69 -20.69 -16.81 0.86
C PRO A 69 -19.37 -17.00 1.61
N GLU A 70 -18.38 -17.67 1.03
CA GLU A 70 -17.20 -18.16 1.74
C GLU A 70 -16.26 -17.04 2.19
N PHE A 71 -16.10 -15.98 1.40
CA PHE A 71 -15.21 -14.86 1.71
C PHE A 71 -15.95 -13.50 1.76
N PRO A 72 -16.64 -13.19 2.87
CA PRO A 72 -17.32 -11.90 3.05
C PRO A 72 -16.41 -10.67 2.91
N SER A 73 -15.11 -10.78 3.18
CA SER A 73 -14.07 -9.76 2.94
C SER A 73 -13.02 -10.24 1.95
N GLY A 74 -13.41 -11.04 0.94
CA GLY A 74 -12.47 -11.63 -0.02
C GLY A 74 -12.29 -10.88 -1.32
N CYS A 75 -12.63 -9.59 -1.40
CA CYS A 75 -12.66 -8.86 -2.66
C CYS A 75 -11.30 -8.82 -3.37
N GLU A 76 -10.20 -8.72 -2.62
CA GLU A 76 -8.83 -8.65 -3.10
C GLU A 76 -8.40 -9.98 -3.73
N ILE A 77 -8.55 -11.08 -2.98
CA ILE A 77 -8.11 -12.40 -3.43
C ILE A 77 -9.02 -12.95 -4.53
N THR A 78 -10.31 -12.62 -4.48
CA THR A 78 -11.26 -13.02 -5.51
C THR A 78 -11.03 -12.23 -6.80
N SER A 79 -10.77 -10.93 -6.72
CA SER A 79 -10.35 -10.12 -7.89
C SER A 79 -9.03 -10.59 -8.48
N ALA A 80 -8.08 -11.01 -7.65
CA ALA A 80 -6.82 -11.60 -8.12
C ALA A 80 -7.04 -12.94 -8.83
N ALA A 81 -7.92 -13.80 -8.31
CA ALA A 81 -8.29 -15.05 -8.97
C ALA A 81 -8.99 -14.81 -10.33
N ILE A 82 -9.90 -13.82 -10.41
CA ILE A 82 -10.53 -13.39 -11.67
C ILE A 82 -9.47 -12.99 -12.70
N ALA A 83 -8.51 -12.15 -12.30
CA ALA A 83 -7.44 -11.70 -13.19
C ALA A 83 -6.51 -12.85 -13.61
N LEU A 84 -6.14 -13.75 -12.69
CA LEU A 84 -5.33 -14.94 -12.99
C LEU A 84 -6.03 -15.89 -13.96
N ASN A 85 -7.34 -16.11 -13.79
CA ASN A 85 -8.11 -17.00 -14.66
C ASN A 85 -8.25 -16.43 -16.06
N TYR A 86 -8.40 -15.11 -16.19
CA TYR A 86 -8.31 -14.45 -17.50
C TYR A 86 -6.94 -14.64 -18.18
N ARG A 87 -5.86 -14.80 -17.40
CA ARG A 87 -4.51 -15.11 -17.90
C ARG A 87 -4.26 -16.61 -18.11
N GLY A 88 -5.24 -17.48 -17.83
CA GLY A 88 -5.17 -18.91 -18.11
C GLY A 88 -4.63 -19.79 -16.98
N TYR A 89 -4.55 -19.31 -15.73
CA TYR A 89 -3.99 -20.06 -14.60
C TYR A 89 -4.98 -20.95 -13.83
N GLU A 90 -6.28 -20.92 -14.15
CA GLU A 90 -7.33 -21.77 -13.57
C GLU A 90 -7.22 -21.97 -12.03
N VAL A 91 -7.19 -20.88 -11.28
CA VAL A 91 -7.06 -20.87 -9.81
C VAL A 91 -8.40 -20.53 -9.14
N SER A 92 -8.68 -21.20 -8.03
CA SER A 92 -9.79 -20.83 -7.15
C SER A 92 -9.37 -19.75 -6.14
N ARG A 93 -10.32 -18.95 -5.67
CA ARG A 93 -10.07 -17.95 -4.61
C ARG A 93 -9.54 -18.60 -3.33
N GLU A 94 -9.98 -19.81 -2.99
CA GLU A 94 -9.53 -20.59 -1.83
C GLU A 94 -8.08 -21.05 -1.98
N THR A 95 -7.72 -21.51 -3.17
CA THR A 95 -6.34 -21.89 -3.49
C THR A 95 -5.42 -20.67 -3.38
N LEU A 96 -5.81 -19.55 -3.99
CA LEU A 96 -5.02 -18.33 -3.96
C LEU A 96 -4.93 -17.73 -2.55
N ALA A 97 -6.01 -17.84 -1.77
CA ALA A 97 -6.02 -17.51 -0.35
C ALA A 97 -4.93 -18.26 0.43
N GLY A 98 -4.55 -19.49 0.06
CA GLY A 98 -3.43 -20.20 0.69
C GLY A 98 -2.08 -19.47 0.63
N TYR A 99 -1.89 -18.54 -0.33
CA TYR A 99 -0.64 -17.80 -0.52
C TYR A 99 -0.63 -16.41 0.14
N LEU A 100 -1.78 -15.96 0.64
CA LEU A 100 -1.99 -14.61 1.17
C LEU A 100 -1.39 -14.45 2.59
N PRO A 101 -0.43 -13.53 2.80
CA PRO A 101 0.01 -13.15 4.14
C PRO A 101 -1.17 -12.58 4.95
N ARG A 102 -1.34 -13.03 6.21
CA ARG A 102 -2.44 -12.60 7.09
C ARG A 102 -1.96 -12.29 8.49
N SER A 103 -2.64 -11.36 9.14
CA SER A 103 -2.44 -11.10 10.56
C SER A 103 -3.71 -10.54 11.19
N SER A 104 -4.11 -11.13 12.31
CA SER A 104 -5.20 -10.64 13.17
C SER A 104 -4.66 -10.12 14.51
N SER A 105 -3.35 -9.84 14.59
CA SER A 105 -2.68 -9.53 15.86
C SER A 105 -2.81 -8.06 16.25
N PHE A 106 -3.71 -7.79 17.18
CA PHE A 106 -3.85 -6.50 17.85
C PHE A 106 -3.37 -6.58 19.30
N SER A 107 -2.67 -5.55 19.77
CA SER A 107 -2.21 -5.47 21.16
C SER A 107 -2.27 -4.04 21.69
N ARG A 108 -2.41 -3.86 23.01
CA ARG A 108 -2.37 -2.54 23.63
C ARG A 108 -1.07 -2.33 24.42
N SER A 109 -0.45 -1.16 24.26
CA SER A 109 0.67 -0.68 25.08
C SER A 109 0.51 0.82 25.32
N ASP A 110 0.71 1.27 26.56
CA ASP A 110 0.68 2.69 26.94
C ASP A 110 -0.57 3.44 26.44
N GLY A 111 -1.73 2.79 26.55
CA GLY A 111 -3.02 3.34 26.10
C GLY A 111 -3.26 3.32 24.59
N ARG A 112 -2.26 2.94 23.77
CA ARG A 112 -2.35 2.86 22.30
C ARG A 112 -2.66 1.45 21.83
N LEU A 113 -3.48 1.34 20.79
CA LEU A 113 -3.72 0.09 20.07
C LEU A 113 -2.68 -0.04 18.95
N TYR A 114 -1.99 -1.17 18.90
CA TYR A 114 -1.08 -1.54 17.83
C TYR A 114 -1.65 -2.71 17.04
N GLY A 115 -1.57 -2.63 15.71
CA GLY A 115 -2.16 -3.60 14.80
C GLY A 115 -1.30 -3.84 13.57
N PRO A 116 -1.72 -4.77 12.70
CA PRO A 116 -1.00 -5.11 11.48
C PRO A 116 -1.00 -3.95 10.47
N ASP A 117 -0.03 -3.94 9.57
CA ASP A 117 0.00 -3.03 8.42
C ASP A 117 -0.70 -3.69 7.21
N PRO A 118 -1.76 -3.09 6.64
CA PRO A 118 -2.44 -3.64 5.46
C PRO A 118 -1.55 -3.69 4.20
N ARG A 119 -0.40 -3.01 4.21
CA ARG A 119 0.63 -3.06 3.16
C ARG A 119 1.55 -4.27 3.30
N GLU A 120 1.56 -4.93 4.45
CA GLU A 120 2.41 -6.09 4.74
C GLU A 120 1.61 -7.39 4.87
N THR A 121 0.36 -7.30 5.35
CA THR A 121 -0.52 -8.46 5.56
C THR A 121 -1.98 -8.09 5.29
N PHE A 122 -2.79 -9.09 4.98
CA PHE A 122 -4.23 -8.96 5.12
C PHE A 122 -4.58 -8.85 6.61
N VAL A 123 -5.17 -7.71 6.98
CA VAL A 123 -5.63 -7.46 8.35
C VAL A 123 -6.89 -8.29 8.57
N GLY A 124 -6.85 -9.25 9.49
CA GLY A 124 -7.93 -10.23 9.63
C GLY A 124 -7.77 -11.40 8.65
N SER A 125 -8.89 -11.84 8.06
CA SER A 125 -8.92 -12.92 7.07
C SER A 125 -10.09 -12.76 6.08
N PRO A 126 -9.95 -13.20 4.80
CA PRO A 126 -11.02 -13.09 3.79
C PRO A 126 -12.37 -13.71 4.19
N ASP A 127 -12.35 -14.74 5.03
CA ASP A 127 -13.53 -15.45 5.56
C ASP A 127 -14.22 -14.73 6.74
N THR A 128 -13.66 -13.61 7.19
CA THR A 128 -14.23 -12.75 8.25
C THR A 128 -14.84 -11.47 7.67
N ASP A 129 -15.61 -10.73 8.46
CA ASP A 129 -16.40 -9.58 8.01
C ASP A 129 -15.68 -8.22 8.12
N ARG A 130 -14.34 -8.21 8.26
CA ARG A 130 -13.60 -6.98 8.59
C ARG A 130 -12.26 -6.88 7.88
N TYR A 131 -11.99 -5.63 7.51
CA TYR A 131 -10.76 -5.14 6.90
C TYR A 131 -10.40 -5.88 5.61
N GLY A 132 -9.11 -5.86 5.26
CA GLY A 132 -8.60 -6.21 3.95
C GLY A 132 -7.09 -6.09 3.88
N CYS A 133 -6.55 -6.07 2.67
CA CYS A 133 -5.15 -5.80 2.37
C CYS A 133 -5.00 -4.78 1.23
N TYR A 134 -3.79 -4.23 1.13
CA TYR A 134 -3.41 -3.27 0.09
C TYR A 134 -2.58 -3.95 -1.01
N ALA A 135 -2.41 -3.24 -2.13
CA ALA A 135 -1.81 -3.78 -3.36
C ALA A 135 -0.55 -4.64 -3.19
N PRO A 136 0.45 -4.26 -2.35
CA PRO A 136 1.65 -5.06 -2.19
C PRO A 136 1.39 -6.49 -1.69
N VAL A 137 0.39 -6.68 -0.83
CA VAL A 137 0.05 -8.00 -0.27
C VAL A 137 -0.57 -8.90 -1.34
N VAL A 138 -1.38 -8.34 -2.24
CA VAL A 138 -1.94 -9.06 -3.39
C VAL A 138 -0.83 -9.43 -4.38
N VAL A 139 0.09 -8.50 -4.66
CA VAL A 139 1.27 -8.76 -5.51
C VAL A 139 2.10 -9.92 -4.95
N GLU A 140 2.36 -9.92 -3.65
CA GLU A 140 3.09 -11.00 -2.98
C GLU A 140 2.36 -12.35 -3.09
N ALA A 141 1.06 -12.38 -2.79
CA ALA A 141 0.25 -13.60 -2.86
C ALA A 141 0.23 -14.19 -4.29
N VAL A 142 0.00 -13.34 -5.29
CA VAL A 142 -0.05 -13.77 -6.70
C VAL A 142 1.33 -14.25 -7.17
N ASN A 143 2.41 -13.55 -6.84
CA ASN A 143 3.75 -13.97 -7.25
C ASN A 143 4.19 -15.27 -6.58
N ARG A 144 3.81 -15.51 -5.32
CA ARG A 144 4.02 -16.80 -4.66
C ARG A 144 3.26 -17.94 -5.34
N PHE A 145 2.01 -17.70 -5.74
CA PHE A 145 1.23 -18.67 -6.50
C PHE A 145 1.88 -18.97 -7.86
N LEU A 146 2.24 -17.94 -8.63
CA LEU A 146 2.89 -18.09 -9.94
C LEU A 146 4.19 -18.89 -9.85
N ALA A 147 5.01 -18.62 -8.83
CA ALA A 147 6.22 -19.41 -8.56
C ALA A 147 5.89 -20.86 -8.19
N GLY A 148 4.86 -21.08 -7.35
CA GLY A 148 4.43 -22.41 -6.91
C GLY A 148 3.93 -23.31 -8.04
N VAL A 149 3.31 -22.74 -9.08
CA VAL A 149 2.83 -23.47 -10.26
C VAL A 149 3.86 -23.54 -11.40
N GLY A 150 5.05 -22.97 -11.21
CA GLY A 150 6.10 -22.96 -12.23
C GLY A 150 5.74 -22.12 -13.46
N ALA A 151 5.07 -20.98 -13.27
CA ALA A 151 4.76 -20.05 -14.35
C ALA A 151 6.05 -19.53 -15.03
N SER A 152 5.92 -19.04 -16.26
CA SER A 152 7.01 -18.39 -17.00
C SER A 152 7.64 -17.27 -16.17
N GLU A 153 8.96 -17.07 -16.29
CA GLU A 153 9.68 -15.99 -15.58
C GLU A 153 9.18 -14.59 -15.94
N ASN A 154 8.52 -14.45 -17.09
CA ASN A 154 7.90 -13.19 -17.51
C ASN A 154 6.52 -12.96 -16.88
N SER A 155 5.93 -13.98 -16.27
CA SER A 155 4.61 -13.90 -15.63
C SER A 155 4.75 -13.37 -14.21
N ARG A 156 4.16 -12.20 -13.94
CA ARG A 156 4.25 -11.59 -12.61
C ARG A 156 3.11 -10.62 -12.34
N ALA A 157 2.72 -10.53 -11.08
CA ALA A 157 1.96 -9.40 -10.57
C ALA A 157 2.87 -8.18 -10.39
N VAL A 158 2.40 -7.03 -10.85
CA VAL A 158 3.09 -5.74 -10.79
C VAL A 158 2.20 -4.72 -10.10
N ASP A 159 2.76 -4.08 -9.07
CA ASP A 159 2.11 -2.95 -8.39
C ASP A 159 2.14 -1.70 -9.30
N LEU A 160 0.96 -1.17 -9.61
CA LEU A 160 0.75 0.04 -10.40
C LEU A 160 0.30 1.22 -9.51
N THR A 161 0.39 1.10 -8.20
CA THR A 161 -0.06 2.12 -7.24
C THR A 161 0.46 3.50 -7.59
N GLY A 162 -0.44 4.48 -7.57
CA GLY A 162 -0.18 5.87 -7.95
C GLY A 162 -0.42 6.19 -9.42
N THR A 163 -0.64 5.19 -10.28
CA THR A 163 -0.99 5.39 -11.69
C THR A 163 -2.36 6.06 -11.81
N PRO A 164 -2.52 7.20 -12.51
CA PRO A 164 -3.84 7.79 -12.81
C PRO A 164 -4.78 6.83 -13.53
N ALA A 165 -6.07 6.91 -13.21
CA ALA A 165 -7.12 6.05 -13.74
C ALA A 165 -7.14 6.01 -15.28
N GLU A 166 -6.88 7.15 -15.94
CA GLU A 166 -6.87 7.29 -17.40
C GLU A 166 -5.78 6.44 -18.05
N ARG A 167 -4.65 6.23 -17.35
CA ARG A 167 -3.55 5.39 -17.84
C ARG A 167 -3.85 3.90 -17.70
N LEU A 168 -4.78 3.50 -16.83
CA LEU A 168 -5.16 2.10 -16.64
C LEU A 168 -5.85 1.53 -17.89
N TYR A 169 -6.55 2.36 -18.66
CA TYR A 169 -7.17 1.93 -19.93
C TYR A 169 -6.15 1.44 -20.96
N GLY A 170 -4.92 1.94 -20.92
CA GLY A 170 -3.84 1.43 -21.78
C GLY A 170 -3.46 -0.03 -21.49
N PHE A 171 -3.71 -0.55 -20.28
CA PHE A 171 -3.54 -1.96 -19.97
C PHE A 171 -4.67 -2.79 -20.59
N ILE A 172 -5.90 -2.28 -20.53
CA ILE A 172 -7.06 -2.88 -21.20
C ILE A 172 -6.81 -2.97 -22.72
N ASP A 173 -6.26 -1.92 -23.33
CA ASP A 173 -5.89 -1.91 -24.75
C ASP A 173 -4.86 -2.99 -25.12
N ARG A 174 -3.99 -3.37 -24.18
CA ARG A 174 -3.04 -4.49 -24.32
C ARG A 174 -3.60 -5.85 -23.91
N GLY A 175 -4.86 -5.94 -23.51
CA GLY A 175 -5.47 -7.20 -23.08
C GLY A 175 -5.07 -7.61 -21.67
N LEU A 176 -4.81 -6.64 -20.79
CA LEU A 176 -4.45 -6.86 -19.40
C LEU A 176 -5.51 -6.22 -18.48
N PRO A 177 -6.39 -7.01 -17.84
CA PRO A 177 -7.29 -6.48 -16.82
C PRO A 177 -6.50 -6.01 -15.60
N VAL A 178 -7.03 -5.02 -14.88
CA VAL A 178 -6.32 -4.37 -13.76
C VAL A 178 -7.17 -4.49 -12.50
N ILE A 179 -6.60 -5.05 -11.45
CA ILE A 179 -7.20 -5.10 -10.11
C ILE A 179 -7.05 -3.70 -9.50
N VAL A 180 -8.13 -3.11 -8.97
CA VAL A 180 -8.14 -1.74 -8.46
C VAL A 180 -8.87 -1.64 -7.12
N TRP A 181 -8.34 -0.82 -6.22
CA TRP A 181 -9.00 -0.47 -4.96
C TRP A 181 -9.86 0.77 -5.17
N VAL A 182 -11.11 0.65 -4.77
CA VAL A 182 -12.16 1.66 -4.91
C VAL A 182 -13.08 1.54 -3.68
N THR A 183 -14.33 2.00 -3.81
CA THR A 183 -15.32 1.82 -2.76
C THR A 183 -16.48 0.96 -3.21
N SER A 184 -17.08 0.21 -2.28
CA SER A 184 -18.29 -0.59 -2.55
C SER A 184 -19.36 0.30 -3.16
N GLY A 185 -19.91 -0.12 -4.31
CA GLY A 185 -20.91 0.65 -5.05
C GLY A 185 -20.45 2.02 -5.58
N MET A 186 -19.15 2.32 -5.57
CA MET A 186 -18.56 3.65 -5.79
C MET A 186 -19.11 4.74 -4.84
N GLU A 187 -19.56 4.35 -3.65
CA GLU A 187 -20.03 5.29 -2.63
C GLU A 187 -18.89 6.12 -2.04
N ALA A 188 -19.20 7.28 -1.45
CA ALA A 188 -18.17 8.04 -0.76
C ALA A 188 -17.60 7.24 0.43
N PRO A 189 -16.26 7.18 0.59
CA PRO A 189 -15.64 6.51 1.72
C PRO A 189 -15.88 7.30 3.00
N SER A 190 -15.68 6.63 4.13
CA SER A 190 -15.73 7.27 5.45
C SER A 190 -14.59 6.76 6.34
N PRO A 191 -14.19 7.51 7.37
CA PRO A 191 -13.19 7.02 8.29
C PRO A 191 -13.65 5.77 9.05
N GLY A 192 -12.74 4.81 9.20
CA GLY A 192 -12.91 3.60 9.99
C GLY A 192 -12.11 3.61 11.29
N ASP A 193 -11.82 2.40 11.75
CA ASP A 193 -11.02 2.14 12.94
C ASP A 193 -9.58 2.65 12.77
N GLU A 194 -8.92 2.90 13.89
CA GLU A 194 -7.57 3.46 13.93
C GLU A 194 -6.68 2.67 14.88
N TRP A 195 -5.42 2.52 14.49
CA TRP A 195 -4.38 1.87 15.29
C TRP A 195 -3.01 2.41 14.88
N PHE A 196 -2.01 2.14 15.71
CA PHE A 196 -0.62 2.35 15.34
C PHE A 196 -0.09 1.09 14.66
N LEU A 197 0.61 1.25 13.55
CA LEU A 197 1.20 0.13 12.83
C LEU A 197 2.29 -0.51 13.70
N ARG A 198 2.21 -1.82 13.91
CA ARG A 198 3.16 -2.53 14.76
C ARG A 198 4.58 -2.46 14.23
N SER A 199 4.76 -2.51 12.91
CA SER A 199 6.07 -2.52 12.25
C SER A 199 6.79 -1.17 12.32
N THR A 200 6.05 -0.06 12.25
CA THR A 200 6.64 1.29 12.12
C THR A 200 6.31 2.25 13.27
N GLY A 201 5.26 1.98 14.04
CA GLY A 201 4.71 2.91 15.04
C GLY A 201 3.94 4.10 14.43
N GLU A 202 3.72 4.11 13.12
CA GLU A 202 2.95 5.15 12.42
C GLU A 202 1.46 5.07 12.78
N TYR A 203 0.78 6.22 12.90
CA TYR A 203 -0.68 6.26 13.04
C TYR A 203 -1.34 5.84 11.72
N PHE A 204 -2.26 4.89 11.80
CA PHE A 204 -3.03 4.40 10.67
C PHE A 204 -4.53 4.48 10.96
N ARG A 205 -5.30 4.82 9.93
CA ARG A 205 -6.75 4.82 9.97
C ARG A 205 -7.31 4.10 8.76
N TRP A 206 -8.14 3.08 9.01
CA TRP A 206 -8.82 2.33 7.98
C TRP A 206 -9.82 3.22 7.22
N ILE A 207 -9.96 2.98 5.92
CA ILE A 207 -10.95 3.66 5.08
C ILE A 207 -12.15 2.72 4.93
N LYS A 208 -13.31 3.08 5.49
CA LYS A 208 -14.54 2.28 5.35
C LYS A 208 -15.05 2.29 3.92
N LYS A 209 -15.76 1.21 3.59
CA LYS A 209 -16.24 0.88 2.25
C LYS A 209 -15.13 0.64 1.24
N GLU A 210 -13.89 0.43 1.69
CA GLU A 210 -12.85 -0.13 0.84
C GLU A 210 -13.38 -1.39 0.15
N HIS A 211 -13.10 -1.51 -1.15
CA HIS A 211 -13.51 -2.60 -2.00
C HIS A 211 -12.54 -2.77 -3.15
N VAL A 212 -12.42 -3.99 -3.66
CA VAL A 212 -11.56 -4.31 -4.80
C VAL A 212 -12.35 -4.94 -5.92
N MET A 213 -12.10 -4.45 -7.14
CA MET A 213 -12.71 -4.94 -8.37
C MET A 213 -11.67 -5.10 -9.47
N VAL A 214 -12.03 -5.78 -10.55
CA VAL A 214 -11.19 -5.89 -11.75
C VAL A 214 -11.71 -4.94 -12.83
N LEU A 215 -10.96 -3.88 -13.13
CA LEU A 215 -11.17 -3.08 -14.33
C LEU A 215 -10.88 -3.95 -15.56
N MET A 216 -11.92 -4.23 -16.34
CA MET A 216 -11.86 -5.11 -17.51
C MET A 216 -12.24 -4.40 -18.81
N GLY A 217 -12.72 -3.15 -18.72
CA GLY A 217 -13.14 -2.43 -19.91
C GLY A 217 -13.48 -0.97 -19.68
N TYR A 218 -13.85 -0.32 -20.77
CA TYR A 218 -14.35 1.04 -20.78
C TYR A 218 -15.19 1.30 -22.03
N THR A 219 -16.06 2.30 -21.96
CA THR A 219 -16.72 2.96 -23.09
C THR A 219 -16.27 4.42 -23.15
N ALA A 220 -16.89 5.25 -24.00
CA ALA A 220 -16.57 6.68 -24.04
C ALA A 220 -16.79 7.37 -22.67
N GLY A 221 -17.84 6.98 -21.93
CA GLY A 221 -18.24 7.61 -20.66
C GLY A 221 -18.12 6.74 -19.41
N GLN A 222 -17.95 5.41 -19.56
CA GLN A 222 -17.99 4.48 -18.43
C GLN A 222 -16.71 3.64 -18.34
N ALA A 223 -16.36 3.26 -17.11
CA ALA A 223 -15.45 2.16 -16.81
C ALA A 223 -16.27 0.89 -16.53
N VAL A 224 -15.76 -0.25 -16.97
CA VAL A 224 -16.43 -1.56 -16.86
C VAL A 224 -15.61 -2.46 -15.96
N PHE A 225 -16.26 -3.02 -14.94
CA PHE A 225 -15.61 -3.83 -13.91
C PHE A 225 -16.25 -5.20 -13.77
N SER A 226 -15.44 -6.18 -13.42
CA SER A 226 -15.89 -7.40 -12.75
C SER A 226 -15.84 -7.15 -11.24
N ASP A 227 -17.00 -7.16 -10.59
CA ASP A 227 -17.19 -6.94 -9.15
C ASP A 227 -17.47 -8.29 -8.47
N PRO A 228 -16.58 -8.76 -7.57
CA PRO A 228 -16.76 -10.05 -6.90
C PRO A 228 -17.86 -10.04 -5.83
N ASP A 229 -18.40 -8.88 -5.42
CA ASP A 229 -19.46 -8.77 -4.40
C ASP A 229 -20.82 -8.31 -4.96
N ASP A 230 -20.92 -8.08 -6.28
CA ASP A 230 -22.17 -7.75 -6.96
C ASP A 230 -22.73 -8.98 -7.69
N ALA A 231 -24.01 -9.33 -7.44
CA ALA A 231 -24.67 -10.47 -8.04
C ALA A 231 -24.77 -10.41 -9.59
N ARG A 232 -24.63 -9.22 -10.19
CA ARG A 232 -24.55 -9.06 -11.65
C ARG A 232 -23.21 -9.48 -12.21
N GLY A 233 -22.16 -9.52 -11.37
CA GLY A 233 -20.77 -9.75 -11.73
C GLY A 233 -20.14 -8.62 -12.54
N THR A 234 -20.78 -8.18 -13.62
CA THR A 234 -20.34 -7.04 -14.44
C THR A 234 -21.07 -5.76 -14.03
N VAL A 235 -20.32 -4.71 -13.73
CA VAL A 235 -20.85 -3.39 -13.34
C VAL A 235 -20.20 -2.25 -14.13
N PHE A 236 -20.92 -1.13 -14.24
CA PHE A 236 -20.52 0.04 -15.02
C PHE A 236 -20.59 1.28 -14.14
N TYR A 237 -19.55 2.10 -14.18
CA TYR A 237 -19.51 3.38 -13.47
C TYR A 237 -19.01 4.50 -14.38
N ASP A 238 -19.50 5.72 -14.13
CA ASP A 238 -18.94 6.92 -14.76
C ASP A 238 -17.42 6.99 -14.52
N ARG A 239 -16.65 7.36 -15.55
CA ARG A 239 -15.18 7.41 -15.48
C ARG A 239 -14.68 8.40 -14.43
N ALA A 240 -15.32 9.56 -14.29
CA ALA A 240 -14.91 10.56 -13.31
C ALA A 240 -15.25 10.12 -11.88
N LEU A 241 -16.37 9.42 -11.68
CA LEU A 241 -16.68 8.78 -10.41
C LEU A 241 -15.65 7.70 -10.05
N PHE A 242 -15.31 6.82 -10.99
CA PHE A 242 -14.25 5.84 -10.80
C PHE A 242 -12.93 6.49 -10.41
N ALA A 243 -12.45 7.46 -11.21
CA ALA A 243 -11.18 8.14 -10.95
C ALA A 243 -11.14 8.80 -9.57
N ARG A 244 -12.27 9.35 -9.11
CA ARG A 244 -12.41 9.90 -7.76
C ARG A 244 -12.28 8.84 -6.68
N ARG A 245 -13.06 7.75 -6.74
CA ARG A 245 -13.04 6.69 -5.69
C ARG A 245 -11.72 5.95 -5.64
N TYR A 246 -11.16 5.66 -6.80
CA TYR A 246 -9.81 5.13 -6.94
C TYR A 246 -8.77 6.06 -6.33
N GLY A 247 -8.90 7.38 -6.55
CA GLY A 247 -8.05 8.40 -5.93
C GLY A 247 -8.14 8.44 -4.41
N GLU A 248 -9.35 8.32 -3.85
CA GLU A 248 -9.59 8.32 -2.41
C GLU A 248 -9.05 7.07 -1.70
N LEU A 249 -8.83 5.97 -2.43
CA LEU A 249 -8.19 4.74 -1.95
C LEU A 249 -6.71 4.65 -2.39
N SER A 250 -6.06 5.81 -2.47
CA SER A 250 -4.62 5.95 -2.73
C SER A 250 -4.15 5.44 -4.10
N ARG A 251 -5.06 5.31 -5.08
CA ARG A 251 -4.78 4.87 -6.45
C ARG A 251 -4.06 3.52 -6.48
N GLN A 252 -4.47 2.57 -5.66
CA GLN A 252 -3.86 1.25 -5.62
C GLN A 252 -4.34 0.41 -6.79
N ALA A 253 -3.42 -0.18 -7.55
CA ALA A 253 -3.75 -1.02 -8.69
C ALA A 253 -2.70 -2.13 -8.87
N VAL A 254 -3.13 -3.29 -9.35
CA VAL A 254 -2.26 -4.42 -9.67
C VAL A 254 -2.62 -4.94 -11.05
N VAL A 255 -1.61 -5.24 -11.85
CA VAL A 255 -1.75 -5.98 -13.11
C VAL A 255 -0.98 -7.28 -13.03
N ILE A 256 -1.42 -8.28 -13.78
CA ILE A 256 -0.69 -9.55 -13.98
C ILE A 256 -0.24 -9.59 -15.44
N GLU A 257 1.07 -9.44 -15.65
CA GLU A 257 1.71 -9.45 -16.97
C GLU A 257 1.95 -10.89 -17.44
#